data_AF-A0A1J3DKI9-F1
#
_entry.id   AF-A0A1J3DKI9-F1
#
_cell.length_a   1.000
_cell.length_b   1.000
_cell.length_c   1.000
_cell.angle_alpha   90.00
_cell.angle_beta   90.00
_cell.angle_gamma   90.00
#
_symmetry.space_group_name_H-M   'P 1'
#
loop_
_entity.id
_entity.type
_entity.pdbx_description
1 polymer ?
#
loop_
_entity_poly.entity_id
_entity_poly.type
_entity_poly.pdbx_seq_one_letter_code
_entity_poly.pdbx_strand_id
1 'polypeptide(L)'
;VGRDGDNRIFPIAWAVVEVEDIPNWLWFVQLLKKDLDLKDGDDITIVSDKHAGLLNAVHVELPKAEHRMCSRHILQNWKKTNKDIELERMFWKIARSYTPEAFEDNLEVLRKYNQGAYESLQMTAPKTWSRAFFKVGSCCNDNLNNLSESFNRNVRESRRKPILDFLTEVRRTVMERNASRNILTKRWKKRFTPRADREIEINRQKAKDCKRYRTTGNVHEIDYHGDPWRVDMDNKTCGCGYWQLNGIPCMHAMCVITNLKLDL
;
A
#
# COMPACT_ATOMS: atom_id res chain seq x y z
N VAL A 1 9.41 -0.23 -9.62
CA VAL A 1 9.67 -1.41 -8.75
C VAL A 1 8.36 -2.00 -8.30
N GLY A 2 8.27 -3.32 -8.14
CA GLY A 2 7.10 -4.03 -7.63
C GLY A 2 7.30 -4.60 -6.23
N ARG A 3 6.33 -5.42 -5.81
CA ARG A 3 6.34 -6.20 -4.57
C ARG A 3 6.39 -7.69 -4.88
N ASP A 4 7.15 -8.43 -4.11
CA ASP A 4 7.00 -9.90 -4.03
C ASP A 4 5.99 -10.31 -2.95
N GLY A 5 5.71 -11.60 -2.82
CA GLY A 5 4.74 -12.14 -1.84
C GLY A 5 5.12 -11.94 -0.36
N ASP A 6 6.34 -11.49 -0.04
CA ASP A 6 6.75 -11.09 1.32
C ASP A 6 6.68 -9.56 1.50
N ASN A 7 6.08 -8.83 0.54
CA ASN A 7 6.04 -7.37 0.44
C ASN A 7 7.45 -6.72 0.43
N ARG A 8 8.45 -7.39 -0.15
CA ARG A 8 9.79 -6.84 -0.34
C ARG A 8 9.90 -6.19 -1.72
N ILE A 9 10.89 -5.30 -1.88
CA ILE A 9 11.16 -4.57 -3.14
C ILE A 9 11.55 -5.56 -4.23
N PHE A 10 10.77 -5.72 -5.29
CA PHE A 10 11.16 -6.51 -6.46
C PHE A 10 11.42 -5.57 -7.65
N PRO A 11 12.68 -5.32 -8.06
CA PRO A 11 12.98 -4.53 -9.25
C PRO A 11 12.41 -5.22 -10.49
N ILE A 12 11.56 -4.50 -11.24
CA ILE A 12 10.88 -5.01 -12.44
C ILE A 12 11.62 -4.52 -13.70
N ALA A 13 11.69 -3.19 -13.84
CA ALA A 13 12.35 -2.52 -14.95
C ALA A 13 12.99 -1.21 -14.48
N TRP A 14 13.96 -0.72 -15.24
CA TRP A 14 14.60 0.59 -15.10
C TRP A 14 14.94 1.13 -16.49
N ALA A 15 14.98 2.45 -16.63
CA ALA A 15 15.38 3.14 -17.85
C ALA A 15 16.34 4.28 -17.51
N VAL A 16 17.17 4.65 -18.49
CA VAL A 16 18.02 5.84 -18.44
C VAL A 16 17.52 6.77 -19.53
N VAL A 17 17.09 7.96 -19.15
CA VAL A 17 16.55 8.99 -20.02
C VAL A 17 17.25 10.30 -19.72
N GLU A 18 17.26 11.22 -20.69
CA GLU A 18 17.90 12.53 -20.52
C GLU A 18 17.14 13.40 -19.51
N VAL A 19 15.80 13.36 -19.54
CA VAL A 19 14.90 14.13 -18.67
C VAL A 19 13.65 13.31 -18.33
N GLU A 20 13.15 13.49 -17.11
CA GLU A 20 11.84 12.96 -16.70
C GLU A 20 10.72 13.87 -17.22
N ASP A 21 10.31 13.69 -18.47
CA ASP A 21 9.22 14.44 -19.11
C ASP A 21 8.05 13.52 -19.53
N ILE A 22 6.99 14.11 -20.07
CA ILE A 22 5.79 13.38 -20.50
C ILE A 22 6.13 12.32 -21.58
N PRO A 23 6.86 12.64 -22.67
CA PRO A 23 7.23 11.66 -23.68
C PRO A 23 8.01 10.46 -23.14
N ASN A 24 9.03 10.69 -22.29
CA ASN A 24 9.84 9.61 -21.74
C ASN A 24 9.05 8.72 -20.79
N TRP A 25 8.15 9.30 -19.97
CA TRP A 25 7.26 8.50 -19.12
C TRP A 25 6.27 7.69 -19.94
N LEU A 26 5.68 8.27 -20.99
CA LEU A 26 4.74 7.57 -21.86
C LEU A 26 5.43 6.38 -22.56
N TRP A 27 6.60 6.61 -23.16
CA TRP A 27 7.42 5.58 -23.77
C TRP A 27 7.76 4.44 -22.79
N PHE A 28 8.17 4.79 -21.56
CA PHE A 28 8.52 3.79 -20.56
C PHE A 28 7.31 2.94 -20.14
N VAL A 29 6.16 3.56 -19.90
CA VAL A 29 4.93 2.83 -19.52
C VAL A 29 4.41 1.98 -20.68
N GLN A 30 4.53 2.44 -21.93
CA GLN A 30 4.20 1.67 -23.13
C GLN A 30 5.03 0.37 -23.23
N LEU A 31 6.35 0.48 -23.04
CA LEU A 31 7.22 -0.70 -23.03
C LEU A 31 6.87 -1.63 -21.87
N LEU A 32 6.66 -1.09 -20.67
CA LEU A 32 6.31 -1.89 -19.50
C LEU A 32 4.97 -2.64 -19.70
N LYS A 33 3.97 -1.96 -20.26
CA LYS A 33 2.66 -2.53 -20.59
C LYS A 33 2.81 -3.68 -21.58
N LYS A 34 3.61 -3.49 -22.63
CA LYS A 34 3.85 -4.50 -23.66
C LYS A 34 4.61 -5.71 -23.10
N ASP A 35 5.70 -5.48 -22.39
CA ASP A 35 6.59 -6.54 -21.91
C ASP A 35 5.96 -7.40 -20.82
N LEU A 36 5.04 -6.83 -20.04
CA LEU A 36 4.32 -7.53 -18.97
C LEU A 36 2.88 -7.90 -19.32
N ASP A 37 2.44 -7.66 -20.56
CA ASP A 37 1.08 -7.88 -21.04
C ASP A 37 0.00 -7.31 -20.09
N LEU A 38 0.16 -6.05 -19.68
CA LEU A 38 -0.70 -5.43 -18.66
C LEU A 38 -2.10 -5.05 -19.17
N LYS A 39 -2.36 -5.18 -20.47
CA LYS A 39 -3.61 -4.71 -21.11
C LYS A 39 -3.90 -3.26 -20.70
N ASP A 40 -5.12 -2.98 -20.23
CA ASP A 40 -5.51 -1.64 -19.76
C ASP A 40 -5.17 -1.38 -18.28
N GLY A 41 -4.45 -2.29 -17.62
CA GLY A 41 -4.09 -2.19 -16.21
C GLY A 41 -5.16 -2.73 -15.24
N ASP A 42 -6.04 -3.61 -15.72
CA ASP A 42 -6.97 -4.36 -14.85
C ASP A 42 -6.18 -5.09 -13.73
N ASP A 43 -6.67 -5.01 -12.50
CA ASP A 43 -6.04 -5.56 -11.29
C ASP A 43 -4.63 -5.03 -10.95
N ILE A 44 -4.18 -3.97 -11.62
CA ILE A 44 -2.90 -3.30 -11.33
C ILE A 44 -3.11 -2.11 -10.40
N THR A 45 -2.30 -2.04 -9.35
CA THR A 45 -2.17 -0.86 -8.49
C THR A 45 -0.79 -0.23 -8.69
N ILE A 46 -0.77 1.05 -9.02
CA ILE A 46 0.46 1.86 -9.16
C ILE A 46 0.51 2.86 -8.02
N VAL A 47 1.64 2.96 -7.34
CA VAL A 47 1.90 3.98 -6.31
C VAL A 47 3.06 4.85 -6.76
N SER A 48 2.85 6.15 -6.90
CA SER A 48 3.91 7.08 -7.33
C SER A 48 3.91 8.38 -6.54
N ASP A 49 4.96 9.18 -6.76
CA ASP A 49 4.87 10.62 -6.49
C ASP A 49 3.94 11.29 -7.53
N LYS A 50 3.50 12.51 -7.24
CA LYS A 50 2.51 13.25 -8.04
C LYS A 50 3.16 13.90 -9.28
N HIS A 51 4.14 13.26 -9.91
CA HIS A 51 4.80 13.80 -11.10
C HIS A 51 3.86 13.79 -12.30
N ALA A 52 3.67 14.95 -12.94
CA ALA A 52 2.66 15.13 -13.99
C ALA A 52 2.87 14.20 -15.19
N GLY A 53 4.12 13.96 -15.59
CA GLY A 53 4.45 13.05 -16.69
C GLY A 53 4.00 11.60 -16.44
N LEU A 54 4.21 11.10 -15.23
CA LEU A 54 3.83 9.74 -14.87
C LEU A 54 2.32 9.60 -14.69
N LEU A 55 1.65 10.60 -14.11
CA LEU A 55 0.18 10.64 -14.04
C LEU A 55 -0.45 10.53 -15.43
N ASN A 56 0.07 11.29 -16.39
CA ASN A 56 -0.41 11.28 -17.76
C ASN A 56 -0.15 9.92 -18.44
N ALA A 57 1.06 9.40 -18.35
CA ALA A 57 1.43 8.12 -18.95
C ALA A 57 0.58 6.95 -18.43
N VAL A 58 0.35 6.86 -17.11
CA VAL A 58 -0.51 5.83 -16.51
C VAL A 58 -1.96 6.00 -16.97
N HIS A 59 -2.48 7.23 -17.02
CA HIS A 59 -3.84 7.48 -17.46
C HIS A 59 -4.09 7.07 -18.92
N VAL A 60 -3.11 7.32 -19.80
CA VAL A 60 -3.20 6.99 -21.23
C VAL A 60 -3.04 5.48 -21.46
N GLU A 61 -2.02 4.87 -20.87
CA GLU A 61 -1.65 3.49 -21.20
C GLU A 61 -2.34 2.44 -20.33
N LEU A 62 -2.63 2.77 -19.07
CA LEU A 62 -3.21 1.86 -18.08
C LEU A 62 -4.46 2.49 -17.44
N PRO A 63 -5.49 2.85 -18.23
CA PRO A 63 -6.62 3.64 -17.76
C PRO A 63 -7.46 2.95 -16.67
N LYS A 64 -7.37 1.62 -16.53
CA LYS A 64 -8.11 0.85 -15.51
C LYS A 64 -7.30 0.60 -14.24
N ALA A 65 -5.99 0.86 -14.28
CA ALA A 65 -5.12 0.72 -13.12
C ALA A 65 -5.55 1.67 -11.99
N GLU A 66 -5.46 1.18 -10.76
CA GLU A 66 -5.61 2.04 -9.59
C GLU A 66 -4.33 2.85 -9.38
N HIS A 67 -4.39 4.16 -9.59
CA HIS A 67 -3.25 5.03 -9.37
C HIS A 67 -3.35 5.75 -8.02
N ARG A 68 -2.49 5.35 -7.08
CA ARG A 68 -2.40 5.91 -5.73
C ARG A 68 -1.26 6.92 -5.62
N MET A 69 -1.54 8.07 -5.02
CA MET A 69 -0.54 9.08 -4.72
C MET A 69 0.15 8.76 -3.40
N CYS A 70 1.48 8.88 -3.37
CA CYS A 70 2.25 8.69 -2.15
C CYS A 70 1.89 9.74 -1.09
N SER A 71 1.28 9.33 0.01
CA SER A 71 0.83 10.21 1.09
C SER A 71 1.98 11.01 1.71
N ARG A 72 3.22 10.49 1.67
CA ARG A 72 4.40 11.24 2.14
C ARG A 72 4.65 12.49 1.29
N HIS A 73 4.50 12.39 -0.03
CA HIS A 73 4.66 13.52 -0.94
C HIS A 73 3.49 14.50 -0.81
N ILE A 74 2.27 13.99 -0.61
CA ILE A 74 1.11 14.83 -0.30
C ILE A 74 1.37 15.63 0.98
N LEU A 75 1.81 14.97 2.05
CA LEU A 75 2.15 15.61 3.31
C LEU A 75 3.25 16.65 3.15
N GLN A 76 4.35 16.34 2.44
CA GLN A 76 5.45 17.29 2.24
C GLN A 76 4.99 18.55 1.51
N ASN A 77 4.11 18.42 0.52
CA ASN A 77 3.55 19.58 -0.17
C ASN A 77 2.57 20.35 0.71
N TRP A 78 1.68 19.65 1.42
CA TRP A 78 0.70 20.26 2.32
C TRP A 78 1.34 20.95 3.53
N LYS A 79 2.48 20.43 4.02
CA LYS A 79 3.29 21.04 5.09
C LYS A 79 3.91 22.39 4.74
N LYS A 80 4.05 22.73 3.45
CA LYS A 80 4.62 24.03 3.04
C LYS A 80 3.80 25.19 3.60
N THR A 81 2.47 25.01 3.66
CA THR A 81 1.51 25.97 4.22
C THR A 81 1.06 25.60 5.64
N ASN A 82 1.29 24.36 6.09
CA ASN A 82 0.80 23.82 7.36
C ASN A 82 1.95 23.20 8.18
N LYS A 83 2.74 24.03 8.87
CA LYS A 83 4.01 23.62 9.50
C LYS A 83 3.90 22.94 10.88
N ASP A 84 2.69 22.80 11.41
CA ASP A 84 2.45 22.24 12.74
C ASP A 84 2.65 20.70 12.77
N ILE A 85 3.31 20.22 13.83
CA ILE A 85 3.58 18.79 14.07
C ILE A 85 2.28 18.03 14.36
N GLU A 86 1.30 18.64 15.03
CA GLU A 86 0.01 18.00 15.29
C GLU A 86 -0.78 17.77 13.99
N LEU A 87 -0.69 18.71 13.04
CA LEU A 87 -1.28 18.55 11.71
C LEU A 87 -0.68 17.35 10.96
N GLU A 88 0.62 17.08 11.12
CA GLU A 88 1.22 15.85 10.58
C GLU A 88 0.64 14.58 11.22
N ARG A 89 0.46 14.57 12.54
CA ARG A 89 -0.13 13.42 13.25
C ARG A 89 -1.56 13.18 12.77
N MET A 90 -2.37 14.23 12.65
CA MET A 90 -3.74 14.16 12.13
C MET A 90 -3.76 13.67 10.68
N PHE A 91 -2.88 14.20 9.82
CA PHE A 91 -2.75 13.74 8.44
C PHE A 91 -2.51 12.22 8.36
N TRP A 92 -1.59 11.68 9.18
CA TRP A 92 -1.31 10.24 9.14
C TRP A 92 -2.47 9.39 9.66
N LYS A 93 -3.28 9.89 10.61
CA LYS A 93 -4.52 9.21 11.01
C LYS A 93 -5.49 9.15 9.82
N ILE A 94 -5.77 10.29 9.19
CA ILE A 94 -6.64 10.42 8.01
C ILE A 94 -6.16 9.54 6.84
N ALA A 95 -4.87 9.58 6.51
CA ALA A 95 -4.30 8.82 5.40
C ALA A 95 -4.35 7.30 5.61
N ARG A 96 -4.36 6.85 6.88
CA ARG A 96 -4.32 5.43 7.25
C ARG A 96 -5.68 4.86 7.65
N SER A 97 -6.74 5.67 7.67
CA SER A 97 -8.11 5.20 7.89
C SER A 97 -8.46 4.08 6.92
N TYR A 98 -9.04 3.00 7.43
CA TYR A 98 -9.42 1.84 6.62
C TYR A 98 -10.86 1.92 6.10
N THR A 99 -11.69 2.77 6.69
CA THR A 99 -13.09 2.95 6.30
C THR A 99 -13.39 4.43 6.03
N PRO A 100 -14.37 4.74 5.16
CA PRO A 100 -14.81 6.11 4.91
C PRO A 100 -15.31 6.82 6.18
N GLU A 101 -15.95 6.11 7.10
CA GLU A 101 -16.45 6.66 8.37
C GLU A 101 -15.28 7.12 9.25
N ALA A 102 -14.29 6.25 9.46
CA ALA A 102 -13.08 6.60 10.21
C ALA A 102 -12.25 7.68 9.49
N PHE A 103 -12.34 7.79 8.17
CA PHE A 103 -11.73 8.91 7.44
C PHE A 103 -12.43 10.22 7.79
N GLU A 104 -13.76 10.26 7.74
CA GLU A 104 -14.55 11.46 8.01
C GLU A 104 -14.42 11.91 9.47
N ASP A 105 -14.45 10.98 10.44
CA ASP A 105 -14.25 11.30 11.86
C ASP A 105 -12.90 11.98 12.11
N ASN A 106 -11.83 11.46 11.50
CA ASN A 106 -10.50 12.06 11.62
C ASN A 106 -10.40 13.40 10.87
N LEU A 107 -11.15 13.57 9.78
CA LEU A 107 -11.21 14.81 9.04
C LEU A 107 -11.97 15.90 9.82
N GLU A 108 -13.04 15.54 10.53
CA GLU A 108 -13.78 16.43 11.42
C GLU A 108 -12.93 16.90 12.62
N VAL A 109 -12.10 16.01 13.17
CA VAL A 109 -11.10 16.38 14.20
C VAL A 109 -10.13 17.43 13.65
N LEU A 110 -9.64 17.26 12.42
CA LEU A 110 -8.78 18.25 11.76
C LEU A 110 -9.52 19.58 11.55
N ARG A 111 -10.79 19.54 11.13
CA ARG A 111 -11.62 20.73 10.91
C ARG A 111 -11.76 21.57 12.18
N LYS A 112 -12.09 20.91 13.30
CA LYS A 112 -12.19 21.55 14.62
C LYS A 112 -10.87 22.14 15.10
N TYR A 113 -9.75 21.49 14.77
CA TYR A 113 -8.42 21.95 15.16
C TYR A 113 -7.94 23.12 14.29
N ASN A 114 -8.10 23.04 12.97
CA ASN A 114 -7.69 24.08 12.03
C ASN A 114 -8.49 23.99 10.73
N GLN A 115 -9.41 24.95 10.56
CA GLN A 115 -10.29 25.05 9.38
C GLN A 115 -9.51 25.23 8.06
N GLY A 116 -8.47 26.08 8.03
CA GLY A 116 -7.68 26.30 6.81
C GLY A 116 -6.84 25.09 6.40
N ALA A 117 -6.34 24.33 7.38
CA ALA A 117 -5.66 23.07 7.13
C ALA A 117 -6.63 22.03 6.53
N TYR A 118 -7.85 21.94 7.07
CA TYR A 118 -8.92 21.09 6.53
C TYR A 118 -9.27 21.44 5.06
N GLU A 119 -9.51 22.72 4.78
CA GLU A 119 -9.84 23.19 3.41
C GLU A 119 -8.73 22.87 2.42
N SER A 120 -7.47 23.20 2.78
CA SER A 120 -6.32 22.91 1.92
C SER A 120 -6.07 21.42 1.72
N LEU A 121 -6.37 20.57 2.71
CA LEU A 121 -6.19 19.13 2.61
C LEU A 121 -7.21 18.51 1.63
N GLN A 122 -8.46 18.99 1.62
CA GLN A 122 -9.47 18.50 0.69
C GLN A 122 -9.12 18.74 -0.78
N MET A 123 -8.38 19.81 -1.08
CA MET A 123 -7.88 20.13 -2.42
C MET A 123 -6.80 19.15 -2.93
N THR A 124 -6.35 18.19 -2.10
CA THR A 124 -5.30 17.22 -2.46
C THR A 124 -5.82 15.92 -3.06
N ALA A 125 -7.12 15.85 -3.39
CA ALA A 125 -7.81 14.64 -3.86
C ALA A 125 -7.63 13.42 -2.92
N PRO A 126 -8.19 13.43 -1.69
CA PRO A 126 -7.97 12.40 -0.66
C PRO A 126 -8.22 10.96 -1.08
N LYS A 127 -9.15 10.73 -2.01
CA LYS A 127 -9.45 9.41 -2.59
C LYS A 127 -8.23 8.74 -3.23
N THR A 128 -7.22 9.52 -3.64
CA THR A 128 -6.02 9.00 -4.31
C THR A 128 -4.93 8.56 -3.34
N TRP A 129 -4.96 8.95 -2.07
CA TRP A 129 -3.86 8.68 -1.12
C TRP A 129 -4.29 8.15 0.25
N SER A 130 -5.58 8.15 0.57
CA SER A 130 -6.09 7.52 1.79
C SER A 130 -6.56 6.09 1.53
N ARG A 131 -6.18 5.19 2.45
CA ARG A 131 -6.54 3.76 2.39
C ARG A 131 -8.04 3.51 2.37
N ALA A 132 -8.83 4.41 2.95
CA ALA A 132 -10.28 4.31 3.06
C ALA A 132 -10.98 4.22 1.70
N PHE A 133 -10.31 4.69 0.63
CA PHE A 133 -10.88 4.76 -0.71
C PHE A 133 -10.15 3.87 -1.74
N PHE A 134 -9.15 3.10 -1.28
CA PHE A 134 -8.43 2.20 -2.17
C PHE A 134 -9.31 1.05 -2.65
N LYS A 135 -9.11 0.63 -3.89
CA LYS A 135 -9.83 -0.52 -4.45
C LYS A 135 -9.44 -1.79 -3.69
N VAL A 136 -10.46 -2.57 -3.33
CA VAL A 136 -10.28 -3.93 -2.80
C VAL A 136 -9.87 -4.85 -3.96
N GLY A 137 -9.01 -5.84 -3.68
CA GLY A 137 -8.56 -6.85 -4.65
C GLY A 137 -7.04 -6.91 -4.79
N SER A 138 -6.34 -5.78 -4.69
CA SER A 138 -4.87 -5.76 -4.78
C SER A 138 -4.15 -6.30 -3.55
N CYS A 139 -4.89 -6.57 -2.46
CA CYS A 139 -4.36 -7.00 -1.15
C CYS A 139 -3.17 -6.16 -0.67
N CYS A 140 -3.18 -4.88 -1.04
CA CYS A 140 -2.12 -3.92 -0.76
C CYS A 140 -2.72 -2.69 -0.10
N ASN A 141 -2.32 -2.39 1.13
CA ASN A 141 -2.72 -1.18 1.85
C ASN A 141 -1.67 -0.06 1.77
N ASP A 142 -0.63 -0.20 0.94
CA ASP A 142 0.42 0.80 0.85
C ASP A 142 -0.12 2.09 0.23
N ASN A 143 0.11 3.18 0.94
CA ASN A 143 -0.09 4.56 0.49
C ASN A 143 1.26 5.32 0.43
N LEU A 144 2.38 4.58 0.44
CA LEU A 144 3.74 5.11 0.42
C LEU A 144 4.51 4.49 -0.74
N ASN A 145 5.33 5.28 -1.44
CA ASN A 145 6.25 4.79 -2.47
C ASN A 145 7.63 4.39 -1.90
N ASN A 146 7.69 4.02 -0.61
CA ASN A 146 8.94 3.71 0.12
C ASN A 146 9.84 2.71 -0.61
N LEU A 147 9.25 1.77 -1.36
CA LEU A 147 9.98 0.76 -2.14
C LEU A 147 10.80 1.42 -3.25
N SER A 148 10.21 2.37 -3.97
CA SER A 148 10.88 3.12 -5.03
C SER A 148 11.98 4.00 -4.45
N GLU A 149 11.68 4.76 -3.39
CA GLU A 149 12.68 5.60 -2.72
C GLU A 149 13.86 4.79 -2.18
N SER A 150 13.60 3.62 -1.57
CA SER A 150 14.64 2.75 -1.05
C SER A 150 15.50 2.15 -2.16
N PHE A 151 14.92 1.83 -3.32
CA PHE A 151 15.68 1.39 -4.48
C PHE A 151 16.54 2.53 -5.04
N ASN A 152 15.97 3.72 -5.20
CA ASN A 152 16.66 4.91 -5.70
C ASN A 152 17.83 5.34 -4.81
N ARG A 153 17.71 5.14 -3.48
CA ARG A 153 18.82 5.33 -2.53
C ARG A 153 19.93 4.30 -2.73
N ASN A 154 19.58 3.04 -2.94
CA ASN A 154 20.55 1.96 -3.11
C ASN A 154 21.43 2.16 -4.37
N VAL A 155 20.84 2.66 -5.47
CA VAL A 155 21.57 2.89 -6.73
C VAL A 155 22.18 4.30 -6.83
N ARG A 156 22.13 5.10 -5.76
CA ARG A 156 22.56 6.50 -5.77
C ARG A 156 24.04 6.67 -6.13
N GLU A 157 24.92 5.84 -5.55
CA GLU A 157 26.36 5.93 -5.83
C GLU A 157 26.70 5.37 -7.22
N SER A 158 26.05 4.28 -7.64
CA SER A 158 26.23 3.73 -8.99
C SER A 158 25.86 4.73 -10.09
N ARG A 159 24.87 5.60 -9.86
CA ARG A 159 24.48 6.67 -10.80
C ARG A 159 25.56 7.71 -11.08
N ARG A 160 26.60 7.80 -10.24
CA ARG A 160 27.73 8.74 -10.42
C ARG A 160 28.81 8.20 -11.35
N LYS A 161 28.68 6.95 -11.79
CA LYS A 161 29.65 6.24 -12.64
C LYS A 161 29.27 6.38 -14.12
N PRO A 162 30.19 6.07 -15.05
CA PRO A 162 29.86 5.92 -16.47
C PRO A 162 28.67 4.99 -16.68
N ILE A 163 27.88 5.24 -17.73
CA ILE A 163 26.58 4.56 -17.95
C ILE A 163 26.69 3.03 -17.94
N LEU A 164 27.75 2.46 -18.52
CA LEU A 164 27.97 1.02 -18.54
C LEU A 164 28.24 0.45 -17.15
N ASP A 165 29.02 1.15 -16.34
CA ASP A 165 29.32 0.76 -14.96
C ASP A 165 28.06 0.87 -14.09
N PHE A 166 27.31 1.96 -14.25
CA PHE A 166 26.03 2.17 -13.57
C PHE A 166 25.07 0.99 -13.84
N LEU A 167 24.81 0.70 -15.12
CA LEU A 167 23.90 -0.38 -15.50
C LEU A 167 24.40 -1.76 -15.05
N THR A 168 25.72 -1.98 -15.09
CA THR A 168 26.33 -3.23 -14.62
C THR A 168 26.13 -3.41 -13.11
N GLU A 169 26.31 -2.35 -12.32
CA GLU A 169 26.11 -2.42 -10.87
C GLU A 169 24.66 -2.59 -10.47
N VAL A 170 23.74 -1.90 -11.14
CA VAL A 170 22.29 -2.11 -10.94
C VAL A 170 21.94 -3.55 -11.22
N ARG A 171 22.36 -4.10 -12.37
CA ARG A 171 22.11 -5.50 -12.74
C ARG A 171 22.67 -6.47 -11.70
N ARG A 172 23.94 -6.31 -11.29
CA ARG A 172 24.57 -7.17 -10.27
C ARG A 172 23.83 -7.12 -8.93
N THR A 173 23.46 -5.92 -8.48
CA THR A 173 22.70 -5.73 -7.23
C THR A 173 21.34 -6.41 -7.27
N VAL A 174 20.63 -6.31 -8.40
CA VAL A 174 19.35 -7.00 -8.59
C VAL A 174 19.54 -8.52 -8.59
N MET A 175 20.56 -9.03 -9.28
CA MET A 175 20.88 -10.46 -9.33
C MET A 175 21.19 -11.05 -7.95
N GLU A 176 22.09 -10.42 -7.19
CA GLU A 176 22.47 -10.87 -5.84
C GLU A 176 21.29 -10.85 -4.87
N ARG A 177 20.45 -9.81 -4.96
CA ARG A 177 19.22 -9.70 -4.18
C ARG A 177 18.25 -10.85 -4.49
N ASN A 178 18.04 -11.15 -5.77
CA ASN A 178 17.16 -12.24 -6.19
C ASN A 178 17.70 -13.60 -5.78
N ALA A 179 19.02 -13.83 -5.93
CA ALA A 179 19.67 -15.06 -5.49
C ALA A 179 19.54 -15.28 -3.98
N SER A 180 19.78 -14.23 -3.19
CA SER A 180 19.64 -14.26 -1.73
C SER A 180 18.21 -14.58 -1.30
N ARG A 181 17.21 -13.99 -1.97
CA ARG A 181 15.79 -14.28 -1.70
C ARG A 181 15.40 -15.70 -2.05
N ASN A 182 15.85 -16.21 -3.20
CA ASN A 182 15.60 -17.60 -3.58
C ASN A 182 16.10 -18.58 -2.50
N ILE A 183 17.29 -18.33 -1.95
CA ILE A 183 17.85 -19.13 -0.84
C ILE A 183 16.96 -19.03 0.41
N LEU A 184 16.53 -17.83 0.79
CA LEU A 184 15.64 -17.63 1.95
C LEU A 184 14.30 -18.35 1.77
N THR A 185 13.69 -18.25 0.59
CA THR A 185 12.41 -18.91 0.28
C THR A 185 12.54 -20.43 0.34
N LYS A 186 13.63 -21.03 -0.18
CA LYS A 186 13.87 -22.48 -0.09
C LYS A 186 14.02 -22.99 1.35
N ARG A 187 14.57 -22.16 2.24
CA ARG A 187 14.75 -22.46 3.67
C ARG A 187 13.47 -22.28 4.48
N TRP A 188 12.55 -21.42 4.03
CA TRP A 188 11.30 -21.17 4.71
C TRP A 188 10.33 -22.35 4.56
N LYS A 189 9.84 -22.89 5.68
CA LYS A 189 9.01 -24.11 5.71
C LYS A 189 7.55 -23.89 6.10
N LYS A 190 7.20 -22.68 6.53
CA LYS A 190 5.81 -22.36 6.89
C LYS A 190 4.98 -22.09 5.63
N ARG A 191 3.67 -22.25 5.78
CA ARG A 191 2.70 -22.05 4.69
C ARG A 191 2.65 -20.61 4.16
N PHE A 192 2.71 -19.62 5.05
CA PHE A 192 2.63 -18.20 4.69
C PHE A 192 4.03 -17.57 4.63
N THR A 193 4.21 -16.52 3.84
CA THR A 193 5.50 -15.79 3.79
C THR A 193 5.90 -15.25 5.17
N PRO A 194 7.20 -15.05 5.46
CA PRO A 194 7.67 -14.60 6.77
C PRO A 194 6.94 -13.38 7.33
N ARG A 195 6.61 -12.40 6.47
CA ARG A 195 5.83 -11.23 6.85
C ARG A 195 4.38 -11.58 7.15
N ALA A 196 3.71 -12.33 6.26
CA ALA A 196 2.31 -12.69 6.45
C ALA A 196 2.12 -13.54 7.71
N ASP A 197 3.01 -14.51 7.94
CA ASP A 197 3.03 -15.35 9.15
C ASP A 197 3.17 -14.50 10.43
N ARG A 198 4.07 -13.51 10.41
CA ARG A 198 4.23 -12.56 11.52
C ARG A 198 2.98 -11.71 11.76
N GLU A 199 2.39 -11.19 10.69
CA GLU A 199 1.19 -10.34 10.79
C GLU A 199 -0.02 -11.14 11.30
N ILE A 200 -0.19 -12.38 10.83
CA ILE A 200 -1.21 -13.32 11.32
C ILE A 200 -1.02 -13.55 12.81
N GLU A 201 0.21 -13.78 13.28
CA GLU A 201 0.47 -14.01 14.69
C GLU A 201 0.19 -12.77 15.55
N ILE A 202 0.57 -11.57 15.08
CA ILE A 202 0.21 -10.31 15.75
C ILE A 202 -1.31 -10.17 15.87
N ASN A 203 -2.04 -10.42 14.79
CA ASN A 203 -3.50 -10.34 14.78
C ASN A 203 -4.15 -11.42 15.65
N ARG A 204 -3.56 -12.62 15.72
CA ARG A 204 -3.97 -13.70 16.63
C ARG A 204 -3.81 -13.30 18.10
N GLN A 205 -2.71 -12.64 18.45
CA GLN A 205 -2.50 -12.18 19.83
C GLN A 205 -3.53 -11.11 20.22
N LYS A 206 -3.76 -10.12 19.34
CA LYS A 206 -4.78 -9.08 19.56
C LYS A 206 -6.21 -9.62 19.63
N ALA A 207 -6.49 -10.70 18.88
CA ALA A 207 -7.80 -11.34 18.88
C ALA A 207 -8.22 -11.90 20.25
N LYS A 208 -7.29 -12.08 21.19
CA LYS A 208 -7.58 -12.53 22.56
C LYS A 208 -8.41 -11.53 23.36
N ASP A 209 -8.31 -10.24 23.01
CA ASP A 209 -9.06 -9.16 23.65
C ASP A 209 -10.45 -8.98 23.04
N CYS A 210 -10.76 -9.71 21.97
CA CYS A 210 -12.05 -9.67 21.28
C CYS A 210 -13.04 -10.66 21.90
N LYS A 211 -14.31 -10.27 21.95
CA LYS A 211 -15.43 -11.15 22.34
C LYS A 211 -16.30 -11.43 21.12
N ARG A 212 -16.56 -12.70 20.86
CA ARG A 212 -17.38 -13.14 19.72
C ARG A 212 -18.83 -13.37 20.14
N TYR A 213 -19.75 -12.78 19.38
CA TYR A 213 -21.17 -13.04 19.42
C TYR A 213 -21.61 -13.69 18.10
N ARG A 214 -22.41 -14.75 18.21
CA ARG A 214 -22.86 -15.53 17.05
C ARG A 214 -24.13 -14.90 16.48
N THR A 215 -24.15 -14.69 15.16
CA THR A 215 -25.39 -14.46 14.40
C THR A 215 -25.68 -15.67 13.50
N THR A 216 -26.72 -15.58 12.66
CA THR A 216 -27.09 -16.61 11.70
C THR A 216 -26.08 -16.69 10.55
N GLY A 217 -25.89 -17.90 9.99
CA GLY A 217 -24.89 -18.14 8.94
C GLY A 217 -23.43 -18.06 9.41
N ASN A 218 -22.52 -17.73 8.48
CA ASN A 218 -21.07 -17.59 8.72
C ASN A 218 -20.67 -16.12 8.99
N VAL A 219 -21.59 -15.38 9.60
CA VAL A 219 -21.42 -13.98 9.99
C VAL A 219 -21.29 -13.93 11.52
N HIS A 220 -20.47 -13.01 12.00
CA HIS A 220 -20.18 -12.83 13.42
C HIS A 220 -20.13 -11.36 13.78
N GLU A 221 -20.56 -11.04 14.99
CA GLU A 221 -20.27 -9.76 15.63
C GLU A 221 -19.11 -9.96 16.59
N ILE A 222 -18.09 -9.11 16.47
CA ILE A 222 -16.90 -9.13 17.32
C ILE A 222 -16.83 -7.81 18.07
N ASP A 223 -16.97 -7.87 19.38
CA ASP A 223 -16.76 -6.73 20.27
C ASP A 223 -15.27 -6.61 20.60
N TYR A 224 -14.71 -5.42 20.41
CA TYR A 224 -13.39 -5.06 20.87
C TYR A 224 -13.49 -3.83 21.76
N HIS A 225 -13.42 -4.04 23.08
CA HIS A 225 -13.54 -2.98 24.09
C HIS A 225 -14.81 -2.11 23.97
N GLY A 226 -15.95 -2.69 23.60
CA GLY A 226 -17.21 -1.96 23.44
C GLY A 226 -17.48 -1.45 22.02
N ASP A 227 -16.53 -1.64 21.09
CA ASP A 227 -16.72 -1.33 19.67
C ASP A 227 -17.09 -2.62 18.90
N PRO A 228 -18.35 -2.76 18.43
CA PRO A 228 -18.80 -3.93 17.70
C PRO A 228 -18.40 -3.89 16.22
N TRP A 229 -17.90 -5.01 15.71
CA TRP A 229 -17.48 -5.18 14.32
C TRP A 229 -18.15 -6.39 13.67
N ARG A 230 -18.79 -6.19 12.52
CA ARG A 230 -19.29 -7.30 11.69
C ARG A 230 -18.13 -7.99 10.97
N VAL A 231 -18.07 -9.31 11.04
CA VAL A 231 -17.15 -10.18 10.29
C VAL A 231 -17.97 -11.16 9.46
N ASP A 232 -17.66 -11.25 8.18
CA ASP A 232 -18.29 -12.16 7.23
C ASP A 232 -17.23 -13.12 6.69
N MET A 233 -17.29 -14.38 7.10
CA MET A 233 -16.25 -15.36 6.81
C MET A 233 -16.35 -15.92 5.39
N ASP A 234 -17.55 -15.93 4.79
CA ASP A 234 -17.75 -16.41 3.42
C ASP A 234 -17.16 -15.41 2.42
N ASN A 235 -17.45 -14.12 2.63
CA ASN A 235 -16.93 -13.04 1.79
C ASN A 235 -15.51 -12.59 2.19
N LYS A 236 -14.96 -13.12 3.29
CA LYS A 236 -13.66 -12.71 3.87
C LYS A 236 -13.57 -11.19 4.11
N THR A 237 -14.64 -10.62 4.66
CA THR A 237 -14.71 -9.18 4.94
C THR A 237 -14.88 -8.91 6.42
N CYS A 238 -14.38 -7.75 6.85
CA CYS A 238 -14.63 -7.23 8.19
C CYS A 238 -14.98 -5.74 8.10
N GLY A 239 -15.89 -5.29 8.96
CA GLY A 239 -16.27 -3.87 9.06
C GLY A 239 -15.07 -2.95 9.30
N CYS A 240 -13.95 -3.45 9.85
CA CYS A 240 -12.76 -2.64 10.08
C CYS A 240 -11.93 -2.34 8.82
N GLY A 241 -12.31 -2.82 7.63
CA GLY A 241 -11.58 -2.52 6.39
C GLY A 241 -10.29 -3.34 6.16
N TYR A 242 -9.67 -3.82 7.24
CA TYR A 242 -8.33 -4.37 7.21
C TYR A 242 -8.23 -5.65 6.37
N TRP A 243 -9.14 -6.61 6.53
CA TRP A 243 -9.00 -7.92 5.90
C TRP A 243 -9.05 -7.83 4.37
N GLN A 244 -10.09 -7.19 3.85
CA GLN A 244 -10.29 -6.99 2.41
C GLN A 244 -9.17 -6.18 1.75
N LEU A 245 -8.59 -5.17 2.44
CA LEU A 245 -7.54 -4.35 1.85
C LEU A 245 -6.15 -5.01 1.92
N ASN A 246 -5.85 -5.78 2.97
CA ASN A 246 -4.53 -6.41 3.16
C ASN A 246 -4.47 -7.85 2.62
N GLY A 247 -5.61 -8.51 2.41
CA GLY A 247 -5.65 -9.95 2.13
C GLY A 247 -5.26 -10.84 3.32
N ILE A 248 -5.01 -10.26 4.50
CA ILE A 248 -4.64 -10.97 5.72
C ILE A 248 -5.76 -10.77 6.74
N PRO A 249 -6.26 -11.83 7.41
CA PRO A 249 -7.28 -11.71 8.44
C PRO A 249 -6.88 -10.71 9.53
N CYS A 250 -7.76 -9.77 9.81
CA CYS A 250 -7.60 -8.83 10.91
C CYS A 250 -7.81 -9.53 12.27
N MET A 251 -7.56 -8.83 13.37
CA MET A 251 -7.79 -9.40 14.71
C MET A 251 -9.24 -9.89 14.93
N HIS A 252 -10.25 -9.21 14.36
CA HIS A 252 -11.64 -9.64 14.48
C HIS A 252 -11.89 -10.97 13.75
N ALA A 253 -11.39 -11.10 12.52
CA ALA A 253 -11.46 -12.34 11.76
C ALA A 253 -10.67 -13.46 12.46
N MET A 254 -9.50 -13.14 13.01
CA MET A 254 -8.69 -14.09 13.79
C MET A 254 -9.39 -14.57 15.05
N CYS A 255 -10.23 -13.75 15.69
CA CYS A 255 -11.06 -14.15 16.82
C CYS A 255 -12.02 -15.28 16.40
N VAL A 256 -12.73 -15.10 15.28
CA VAL A 256 -13.62 -16.14 14.71
C VAL A 256 -12.83 -17.41 14.39
N ILE A 257 -11.74 -17.29 13.63
CA ILE A 257 -10.91 -18.42 13.19
C ILE A 257 -10.42 -19.24 14.39
N THR A 258 -9.98 -18.56 15.45
CA THR A 258 -9.46 -19.21 16.66
C THR A 258 -10.56 -19.86 17.49
N ASN A 259 -11.70 -19.17 17.68
CA ASN A 259 -12.83 -19.74 18.44
C ASN A 259 -13.46 -20.95 17.75
N LEU A 260 -13.50 -20.96 16.42
CA LEU A 260 -14.08 -22.04 15.62
C LEU A 260 -13.07 -23.10 15.16
N LYS A 261 -11.77 -22.91 15.46
CA LYS A 261 -10.66 -23.77 15.03
C LYS A 261 -10.64 -23.98 13.51
N LEU A 262 -10.87 -22.91 12.76
CA LEU A 262 -10.81 -22.93 11.30
C LEU A 262 -9.37 -22.91 10.80
N ASP A 263 -9.14 -23.56 9.67
CA ASP A 263 -7.87 -23.42 8.95
C ASP A 263 -7.81 -22.09 8.20
N LEU A 264 -6.65 -21.44 8.29
CA LEU A 264 -6.30 -20.23 7.52
C LEU A 264 -6.03 -20.54 6.05
#